data_AF-A0A7W1UZ38-F1
#
_entry.id   AF-A0A7W1UZ38-F1
#
_cell.length_a   1.000
_cell.length_b   1.000
_cell.length_c   1.000
_cell.angle_alpha   90.00
_cell.angle_beta   90.00
_cell.angle_gamma   90.00
#
_symmetry.space_group_name_H-M   'P 1'
#
loop_
_entity.id
_entity.type
_entity.pdbx_description
1 polymer ?
#
loop_
_entity_poly.entity_id
_entity_poly.type
_entity_poly.pdbx_seq_one_letter_code
_entity_poly.pdbx_strand_id
1 'polypeptide(L)'
;YEAFVIFELFCGAVKRFDDRVSIDSLKALHFDDSIVNEIMSNFKLCCRYMEGHIHSDKFLAAKPQLKHLQEEADRFDTLRPKLDKIKKEHGKK
;
A
#
# COMPACT_ATOMS: atom_id res chain seq x y z
N TYR A 1 4.52 -3.42 1.52
CA TYR A 1 3.14 -2.88 1.47
C TYR A 1 2.45 -2.81 2.83
N GLU A 2 2.40 -3.88 3.62
CA GLU A 2 1.69 -3.85 4.91
C GLU A 2 2.20 -2.79 5.90
N ALA A 3 3.52 -2.67 6.10
CA ALA A 3 4.09 -1.64 6.95
C ALA A 3 3.74 -0.22 6.47
N PHE A 4 3.67 0.00 5.16
CA PHE A 4 3.22 1.25 4.57
C PHE A 4 1.76 1.53 4.93
N VAL A 5 0.87 0.53 4.84
CA VAL A 5 -0.53 0.68 5.25
C VAL A 5 -0.64 1.04 6.73
N ILE A 6 0.09 0.35 7.61
CA ILE A 6 0.04 0.59 9.06
C ILE A 6 0.55 1.98 9.43
N PHE A 7 1.71 2.38 8.92
CA PHE A 7 2.37 3.61 9.38
C PHE A 7 2.04 4.84 8.55
N GLU A 8 1.84 4.69 7.23
CA GLU A 8 1.66 5.84 6.33
C GLU A 8 0.17 6.11 6.05
N LEU A 9 -0.62 5.06 5.77
CA LEU A 9 -2.05 5.19 5.51
C LEU A 9 -2.85 5.32 6.80
N PHE A 10 -2.71 4.37 7.73
CA PHE A 10 -3.41 4.39 9.02
C PHE A 10 -2.77 5.29 10.07
N CYS A 11 -1.60 5.89 9.79
CA CYS A 11 -0.90 6.78 10.71
C CYS A 11 -0.66 6.14 12.10
N GLY A 12 -0.49 4.82 12.15
CA GLY A 12 -0.32 4.06 13.39
C GLY A 12 -1.58 3.92 14.25
N ALA A 13 -2.76 4.30 13.73
CA ALA A 13 -4.04 4.11 14.42
C ALA A 13 -4.34 2.64 14.69
N VAL A 14 -4.04 1.78 13.72
CA VAL A 14 -4.15 0.32 13.82
C VAL A 14 -2.77 -0.28 13.58
N LYS A 15 -2.32 -1.15 14.47
CA LYS A 15 -1.02 -1.86 14.36
C LYS A 15 -1.26 -3.36 14.31
N ARG A 16 -0.30 -4.11 13.74
CA ARG A 16 -0.44 -5.56 13.54
C ARG A 16 -0.50 -6.38 14.84
N PHE A 17 0.28 -5.98 15.84
CA PHE A 17 0.48 -6.74 17.09
C PHE A 17 -0.05 -6.01 18.32
N ASP A 18 -0.88 -4.99 18.09
CA ASP A 18 -1.50 -4.21 19.16
C ASP A 18 -3.01 -4.36 19.01
N ASP A 19 -3.65 -4.90 20.04
CA ASP A 19 -5.10 -5.10 20.04
C ASP A 19 -5.85 -3.79 20.28
N ARG A 20 -5.14 -2.72 20.68
CA ARG A 20 -5.73 -1.40 20.94
C ARG A 20 -5.60 -0.50 19.73
N VAL A 21 -6.69 0.21 19.42
CA VAL A 21 -6.71 1.26 18.40
C VAL A 21 -6.32 2.59 19.04
N SER A 22 -5.41 3.33 18.41
CA SER A 22 -5.05 4.69 18.83
C SER A 22 -6.05 5.70 18.30
N ILE A 23 -6.94 6.18 19.17
CA ILE A 23 -7.98 7.16 18.82
C ILE A 23 -7.36 8.51 18.42
N ASP A 24 -6.30 8.94 19.09
CA ASP A 24 -5.62 10.21 18.80
C ASP A 24 -4.99 10.25 17.40
N SER A 25 -4.64 9.09 16.86
CA SER A 25 -4.04 8.96 15.52
C SER A 25 -5.05 9.16 14.39
N LEU A 26 -6.36 9.07 14.66
CA LEU A 26 -7.41 9.21 13.64
C LEU A 26 -7.41 10.60 12.99
N LYS A 27 -6.98 11.65 13.70
CA LYS A 27 -6.91 13.01 13.15
C LYS A 27 -5.93 13.16 11.98
N ALA A 28 -4.94 12.26 11.89
CA ALA A 28 -3.93 12.25 10.84
C ALA A 28 -4.29 11.32 9.68
N LEU A 29 -5.41 10.60 9.80
CA LEU A 29 -5.84 9.60 8.84
C LEU A 29 -6.32 10.27 7.54
N HIS A 30 -5.79 9.82 6.41
CA HIS A 30 -6.21 10.33 5.11
C HIS A 30 -6.38 9.18 4.13
N PHE A 31 -7.61 9.03 3.63
CA PHE A 31 -7.96 8.06 2.62
C PHE A 31 -8.16 8.75 1.28
N ASP A 32 -7.45 8.24 0.28
CA ASP A 32 -7.65 8.56 -1.12
C ASP A 32 -7.82 7.24 -1.88
N ASP A 33 -8.93 7.12 -2.61
CA ASP A 33 -9.29 5.88 -3.29
C ASP A 33 -8.27 5.48 -4.36
N SER A 34 -7.59 6.45 -4.99
CA SER A 34 -6.55 6.16 -5.99
C SER A 34 -5.36 5.44 -5.34
N ILE A 35 -4.88 5.96 -4.21
CA ILE A 35 -3.79 5.34 -3.44
C ILE A 35 -4.18 3.96 -2.91
N VAL A 36 -5.39 3.81 -2.38
CA VAL A 36 -5.87 2.51 -1.89
C VAL A 36 -5.91 1.48 -3.02
N ASN A 37 -6.45 1.85 -4.18
CA ASN A 37 -6.50 0.97 -5.34
C ASN A 37 -5.12 0.60 -5.89
N GLU A 38 -4.16 1.54 -5.87
CA GLU A 38 -2.77 1.29 -6.28
C GLU A 38 -2.08 0.30 -5.32
N ILE A 39 -2.17 0.51 -4.01
CA ILE A 39 -1.63 -0.40 -2.99
C ILE A 39 -2.21 -1.79 -3.13
N MET A 40 -3.53 -1.90 -3.29
CA MET A 40 -4.22 -3.18 -3.47
C MET A 40 -3.77 -3.91 -4.73
N SER A 41 -3.56 -3.18 -5.83
CA SER A 41 -3.10 -3.75 -7.10
C SER A 41 -1.67 -4.27 -6.99
N ASN A 42 -0.77 -3.49 -6.38
CA ASN A 42 0.63 -3.89 -6.21
C ASN A 42 0.77 -5.05 -5.22
N PHE A 43 0.01 -5.05 -4.12
CA PHE A 43 -0.02 -6.18 -3.19
C PHE A 43 -0.44 -7.47 -3.88
N LYS A 44 -1.52 -7.44 -4.68
CA LYS A 44 -1.96 -8.59 -5.49
C LYS A 44 -0.90 -9.02 -6.50
N LEU A 45 -0.17 -8.07 -7.09
CA LEU A 45 0.92 -8.40 -8.01
C LEU A 45 2.08 -9.10 -7.30
N CYS A 46 2.45 -8.69 -6.08
CA CYS A 46 3.43 -9.42 -5.27
C CYS A 46 2.92 -10.82 -4.93
N CYS A 47 1.67 -10.96 -4.50
CA CYS A 47 1.07 -12.27 -4.27
C CYS A 47 1.15 -13.15 -5.51
N ARG A 48 0.98 -12.60 -6.73
CA ARG A 48 1.08 -13.36 -7.99
C ARG A 48 2.48 -13.94 -8.22
N TYR A 49 3.50 -13.18 -7.85
CA TYR A 49 4.89 -13.62 -7.99
C TYR A 49 5.29 -14.66 -6.93
N MET A 50 4.70 -14.59 -5.74
CA MET A 50 5.02 -15.48 -4.61
C MET A 50 4.18 -16.76 -4.57
N GLU A 51 2.89 -16.65 -4.89
CA GLU A 51 1.92 -17.74 -4.90
C GLU A 51 1.31 -17.82 -6.30
N GLY A 52 1.60 -18.91 -7.02
CA GLY A 52 1.10 -19.15 -8.38
C GLY A 52 -0.42 -19.32 -8.50
N HIS A 53 -1.20 -19.08 -7.44
CA HIS A 53 -2.65 -19.28 -7.41
C HIS A 53 -3.35 -18.20 -6.58
N ILE A 54 -3.41 -16.97 -7.09
CA ILE A 54 -4.52 -16.08 -6.74
C ILE A 54 -5.68 -16.45 -7.67
N HIS A 55 -6.88 -16.71 -7.15
CA HIS A 55 -8.10 -17.03 -7.92
C HIS A 55 -8.63 -15.87 -8.80
N SER A 56 -7.75 -14.97 -9.26
CA SER A 56 -8.07 -13.84 -10.11
C SER A 56 -7.48 -14.06 -11.51
N ASP A 57 -8.34 -14.23 -12.51
CA ASP A 57 -7.97 -14.43 -13.92
C ASP A 57 -7.10 -13.28 -14.49
N LYS A 58 -7.09 -12.10 -13.84
CA LYS A 58 -6.21 -10.98 -14.21
C LYS A 58 -4.72 -11.24 -13.98
N PHE A 59 -4.37 -12.19 -13.12
CA PHE A 59 -3.01 -12.36 -12.61
C PHE A 59 -2.56 -13.82 -12.73
N LEU A 60 -2.53 -14.35 -13.95
CA LEU A 60 -2.01 -15.70 -14.26
C LEU A 60 -0.59 -15.90 -13.74
N ALA A 61 -0.29 -17.05 -13.14
CA ALA A 61 1.04 -17.35 -12.57
C ALA A 61 2.17 -17.03 -13.56
N ALA A 62 3.11 -16.18 -13.14
CA ALA A 62 4.29 -15.82 -13.94
C ALA A 62 5.51 -15.83 -13.03
N LYS A 63 6.56 -16.56 -13.44
CA LYS A 63 7.80 -16.61 -12.68
C LYS A 63 8.42 -15.21 -12.63
N PRO A 64 8.68 -14.64 -11.44
CA PRO A 64 9.30 -13.33 -11.34
C PRO A 64 10.70 -13.35 -11.98
N GLN A 65 11.04 -12.25 -12.66
CA GLN A 65 12.36 -12.00 -13.23
C GLN A 65 13.02 -10.88 -12.41
N LEU A 66 14.35 -10.77 -12.47
CA LEU A 66 15.11 -9.75 -11.72
C LEU A 66 14.57 -8.33 -11.96
N LYS A 67 14.17 -8.02 -13.20
CA LYS A 67 13.55 -6.73 -13.55
C LYS A 67 12.26 -6.43 -12.77
N HIS A 68 11.44 -7.45 -12.47
CA HIS A 68 10.18 -7.24 -11.75
C HIS A 68 10.45 -6.81 -10.30
N LEU A 69 11.57 -7.23 -9.71
CA LEU A 69 11.97 -6.77 -8.39
C LEU A 69 12.32 -5.28 -8.40
N GLN A 70 13.11 -4.84 -9.39
CA GLN A 70 13.45 -3.42 -9.53
C GLN A 70 12.20 -2.58 -9.80
N GLU A 71 11.32 -3.02 -10.71
CA GLU A 71 10.07 -2.34 -11.01
C GLU A 71 9.17 -2.18 -9.77
N GLU A 72 9.10 -3.21 -8.92
CA GLU A 72 8.33 -3.13 -7.67
C GLU A 72 8.99 -2.23 -6.62
N ALA A 73 10.32 -2.21 -6.53
CA ALA A 73 11.03 -1.27 -5.67
C ALA A 73 10.75 0.17 -6.09
N ASP A 74 10.87 0.47 -7.38
CA ASP A 74 10.61 1.79 -7.94
C ASP A 74 9.15 2.22 -7.70
N ARG A 75 8.18 1.32 -7.90
CA ARG A 75 6.77 1.59 -7.59
C ARG A 75 6.56 1.92 -6.13
N PHE A 76 7.13 1.13 -5.23
CA PHE A 76 6.99 1.35 -3.79
C PHE A 76 7.55 2.71 -3.37
N ASP A 77 8.70 3.10 -3.90
CA ASP A 77 9.33 4.39 -3.60
C ASP A 77 8.50 5.59 -4.07
N THR A 78 7.70 5.43 -5.14
CA THR A 78 6.81 6.50 -5.61
C THR A 78 5.54 6.68 -4.77
N LEU A 79 5.13 5.70 -3.96
CA LEU A 79 3.88 5.77 -3.19
C LEU A 79 3.92 6.83 -2.09
N ARG A 80 5.05 6.93 -1.38
CA ARG A 80 5.19 7.90 -0.28
C ARG A 80 5.10 9.35 -0.76
N PRO A 81 5.84 9.78 -1.80
CA PRO A 81 5.69 11.11 -2.38
C PRO A 81 4.28 11.41 -2.89
N LYS A 82 3.58 10.43 -3.47
CA LYS A 82 2.19 10.60 -3.93
C LYS A 82 1.25 10.87 -2.75
N LEU A 83 1.35 10.06 -1.70
CA LEU A 83 0.55 10.23 -0.48
C LEU A 83 0.82 11.59 0.18
N ASP A 84 2.08 12.04 0.24
CA ASP A 84 2.44 13.34 0.81
C ASP A 84 1.86 14.51 0.01
N LYS A 85 1.79 14.39 -1.33
CA LYS A 85 1.14 15.40 -2.18
C LYS A 85 -0.35 15.48 -1.88
N ILE A 86 -1.04 14.34 -1.83
CA ILE A 86 -2.48 14.27 -1.55
C ILE A 86 -2.77 14.85 -0.15
N LYS A 87 -1.98 14.47 0.87
CA LYS A 87 -2.06 15.05 2.23
C LYS A 87 -1.91 16.58 2.22
N LYS A 88 -1.01 17.15 1.41
CA LYS A 88 -0.84 18.60 1.28
C LYS A 88 -1.98 19.28 0.53
N GLU A 89 -2.55 18.63 -0.49
CA GLU A 89 -3.68 19.16 -1.26
C GLU A 89 -4.96 19.18 -0.43
N HIS A 90 -5.22 18.12 0.33
CA HIS A 90 -6.40 18.00 1.20
C HIS A 90 -6.25 18.71 2.55
N GLY A 91 -5.02 18.93 3.03
CA GLY A 91 -4.71 19.68 4.25
C GLY A 91 -4.76 21.20 4.11
N LYS A 92 -4.96 21.74 2.90
CA LYS A 92 -5.27 23.17 2.68
C LYS A 92 -6.78 23.39 2.77
N LYS A 93 -7.32 23.36 3.99
CA LYS A 93 -8.61 23.97 4.33
C LYS A 93 -8.51 24.65 5.68
#